data_AF-A0AAV6VR50-F1
#
_entry.id   AF-A0AAV6VR50-F1
#
_cell.length_a   1.000
_cell.length_b   1.000
_cell.length_c   1.000
_cell.angle_alpha   90.00
_cell.angle_beta   90.00
_cell.angle_gamma   90.00
#
_symmetry.space_group_name_H-M   'P 1'
#
loop_
_entity.id
_entity.type
_entity.pdbx_description
1 polymer ?
#
loop_
_entity_poly.entity_id
_entity_poly.type
_entity_poly.pdbx_seq_one_letter_code
_entity_poly.pdbx_strand_id
1 'polypeptide(L)'
;MTIFSFILLVAFGVLCSATEDEFCNQRRPAHCFTPDLKVGFPDSVEALDKTCPILIPRLKCLLDFKNKCSDSDLPPHFKNLEKVFDLLMEACDKESKFHKELSLHLPCTEEVLMSHRNKCKPMVKEALEKVKIDLNLDFEAENIFSDDEDWAKYMCMSEALHMSCFVASTSVRCGEKTGDYVESVMNRIGLMDVHCPGQTLEEVKAEIEVIQPEMKRRIAAEEINSQN
;
A
#
# COMPACT_ATOMS: atom_id res chain seq x y z
N MET A 1 25.32 -9.75 -56.49
CA MET A 1 24.38 -10.43 -55.58
C MET A 1 24.66 -9.96 -54.15
N THR A 2 24.44 -8.68 -53.86
CA THR A 2 24.84 -8.07 -52.56
C THR A 2 23.98 -6.87 -52.13
N ILE A 3 23.03 -6.40 -52.94
CA ILE A 3 22.24 -5.20 -52.62
C ILE A 3 20.91 -5.54 -51.89
N PHE A 4 20.34 -6.72 -52.13
CA PHE A 4 19.10 -7.15 -51.46
C PHE A 4 19.26 -7.53 -49.99
N SER A 5 20.50 -7.75 -49.51
CA SER A 5 20.76 -8.15 -48.11
C SER A 5 20.89 -6.97 -47.15
N PHE A 6 21.12 -5.75 -47.64
CA PHE A 6 21.22 -4.55 -46.79
C PHE A 6 19.84 -3.92 -46.52
N ILE A 7 18.89 -4.06 -47.45
CA ILE A 7 17.54 -3.47 -47.31
C ILE A 7 16.72 -4.21 -46.24
N LEU A 8 16.99 -5.50 -46.00
CA LEU A 8 16.34 -6.30 -44.95
C LEU A 8 16.85 -5.96 -43.53
N LEU A 9 18.09 -5.50 -43.37
CA LEU A 9 18.63 -5.09 -42.06
C LEU A 9 18.15 -3.69 -41.65
N VAL A 10 17.90 -2.79 -42.62
CA VAL A 10 17.37 -1.45 -42.34
C VAL A 10 15.84 -1.49 -42.10
N ALA A 11 15.11 -2.42 -42.72
CA ALA A 11 13.67 -2.58 -42.50
C ALA A 11 13.31 -3.17 -41.12
N PHE A 12 14.22 -3.91 -40.47
CA PHE A 12 14.02 -4.43 -39.11
C PHE A 12 14.65 -3.56 -38.00
N GLY A 13 15.41 -2.52 -38.35
CA GLY A 13 16.10 -1.64 -37.39
C GLY A 13 15.31 -0.42 -36.90
N VAL A 14 14.06 -0.22 -37.36
CA VAL A 14 13.26 1.00 -37.10
C VAL A 14 11.98 0.69 -36.30
N LEU A 15 11.95 -0.41 -35.54
CA LEU A 15 10.86 -0.68 -34.60
C LEU A 15 11.39 -0.65 -33.16
N CYS A 16 10.99 0.41 -32.46
CA CYS A 16 11.04 0.63 -31.01
C CYS A 16 12.42 0.91 -30.39
N SER A 17 13.00 2.07 -30.70
CA SER A 17 13.74 2.83 -29.69
C SER A 17 12.80 3.85 -29.05
N ALA A 18 11.81 3.39 -28.28
CA ALA A 18 11.49 4.17 -27.09
C ALA A 18 12.80 4.14 -26.29
N THR A 19 13.43 5.29 -26.12
CA THR A 19 14.66 5.37 -25.32
C THR A 19 14.33 4.84 -23.92
N GLU A 20 15.26 4.16 -23.27
CA GLU A 20 15.07 3.68 -21.88
C GLU A 20 14.59 4.83 -20.96
N ASP A 21 15.00 6.07 -21.27
CA ASP A 21 14.52 7.30 -20.65
C ASP A 21 12.99 7.51 -20.78
N GLU A 22 12.36 7.25 -21.93
CA GLU A 22 10.91 7.42 -22.10
C GLU A 22 10.12 6.30 -21.39
N PHE A 23 10.75 5.14 -21.19
CA PHE A 23 10.19 4.04 -20.41
C PHE A 23 10.13 4.40 -18.92
N CYS A 24 11.24 4.87 -18.33
CA CYS A 24 11.33 5.16 -16.89
C CYS A 24 10.64 6.47 -16.46
N ASN A 25 10.44 7.42 -17.39
CA ASN A 25 9.70 8.65 -17.11
C ASN A 25 8.17 8.47 -16.99
N GLN A 26 7.65 7.24 -17.11
CA GLN A 26 6.22 6.97 -16.96
C GLN A 26 5.81 6.93 -15.48
N ARG A 27 5.00 7.92 -15.06
CA ARG A 27 4.41 7.98 -13.69
C ARG A 27 3.60 6.73 -13.31
N ARG A 28 3.09 6.00 -14.32
CA ARG A 28 2.49 4.67 -14.20
C ARG A 28 2.83 3.88 -15.47
N PRO A 29 3.45 2.69 -15.37
CA PRO A 29 3.70 1.85 -16.53
C PRO A 29 2.38 1.28 -17.05
N ALA A 30 1.68 2.06 -17.90
CA ALA A 30 0.31 1.76 -18.34
C ALA A 30 0.20 0.38 -19.02
N HIS A 31 1.28 -0.11 -19.62
CA HIS A 31 1.36 -1.45 -20.20
C HIS A 31 1.22 -2.60 -19.19
N CYS A 32 1.51 -2.36 -17.91
CA CYS A 32 1.24 -3.32 -16.83
C CYS A 32 -0.24 -3.32 -16.37
N PHE A 33 -1.06 -2.39 -16.88
CA PHE A 33 -2.43 -2.18 -16.44
C PHE A 33 -3.41 -2.36 -17.61
N THR A 34 -4.35 -3.29 -17.49
CA THR A 34 -5.48 -3.39 -18.42
C THR A 34 -6.65 -2.53 -17.91
N PRO A 35 -7.20 -1.60 -18.72
CA PRO A 35 -8.21 -0.62 -18.28
C PRO A 35 -9.48 -1.23 -17.64
N ASP A 36 -9.88 -2.42 -18.07
CA ASP A 36 -11.17 -3.02 -17.69
C ASP A 36 -11.11 -3.89 -16.43
N LEU A 37 -9.94 -4.00 -15.82
CA LEU A 37 -9.72 -4.94 -14.74
C LEU A 37 -9.92 -4.29 -13.36
N LYS A 38 -11.10 -4.51 -12.79
CA LYS A 38 -11.40 -4.20 -11.38
C LYS A 38 -11.05 -5.42 -10.52
N VAL A 39 -9.86 -5.41 -9.92
CA VAL A 39 -9.51 -6.36 -8.85
C VAL A 39 -9.82 -5.69 -7.52
N GLY A 40 -10.82 -6.20 -6.80
CA GLY A 40 -11.06 -5.87 -5.40
C GLY A 40 -10.18 -6.71 -4.47
N PHE A 41 -10.16 -6.36 -3.18
CA PHE A 41 -9.60 -7.26 -2.18
C PHE A 41 -10.44 -8.55 -2.13
N PRO A 42 -9.84 -9.74 -2.15
CA PRO A 42 -10.61 -10.98 -2.13
C PRO A 42 -11.32 -11.15 -0.78
N ASP A 43 -12.61 -11.44 -0.82
CA ASP A 43 -13.47 -11.68 0.35
C ASP A 43 -13.47 -13.14 0.81
N SER A 44 -12.90 -14.02 -0.01
CA SER A 44 -12.99 -15.47 0.12
C SER A 44 -11.80 -16.14 -0.56
N VAL A 45 -11.54 -17.40 -0.19
CA VAL A 45 -10.51 -18.22 -0.85
C VAL A 45 -10.79 -18.38 -2.34
N GLU A 46 -12.06 -18.53 -2.72
CA GLU A 46 -12.43 -18.63 -4.14
C GLU A 46 -12.18 -17.33 -4.90
N ALA A 47 -12.47 -16.17 -4.29
CA ALA A 47 -12.12 -14.88 -4.87
C ALA A 47 -10.61 -14.67 -4.95
N LEU A 48 -9.85 -15.13 -3.95
CA LEU A 48 -8.38 -15.09 -3.95
C LEU A 48 -7.81 -15.96 -5.09
N ASP A 49 -8.28 -17.19 -5.24
CA ASP A 49 -7.88 -18.11 -6.32
C ASP A 49 -8.12 -17.53 -7.71
N LYS A 50 -9.23 -16.80 -7.90
CA LYS A 50 -9.54 -16.09 -9.15
C LYS A 50 -8.67 -14.85 -9.36
N THR A 51 -8.24 -14.22 -8.27
CA THR A 51 -7.47 -12.98 -8.27
C THR A 51 -5.97 -13.21 -8.50
N CYS A 52 -5.41 -14.29 -7.94
CA CYS A 52 -4.01 -14.68 -8.08
C CYS A 52 -3.47 -14.71 -9.52
N PRO A 53 -4.10 -15.39 -10.49
CA PRO A 53 -3.60 -15.44 -11.87
C PRO A 53 -3.61 -14.08 -12.58
N ILE A 54 -4.30 -13.09 -11.99
CA ILE A 54 -4.40 -11.72 -12.52
C ILE A 54 -3.33 -10.83 -11.87
N LEU A 55 -3.19 -10.89 -10.54
CA LEU A 55 -2.27 -10.01 -9.81
C LEU A 55 -0.80 -10.39 -9.99
N ILE A 56 -0.48 -11.70 -10.03
CA ILE A 56 0.90 -12.18 -10.18
C ILE A 56 1.58 -11.61 -11.44
N PRO A 57 1.03 -11.77 -12.66
CA PRO A 57 1.70 -11.24 -13.85
C PRO A 57 1.78 -9.71 -13.85
N ARG A 58 0.83 -9.03 -13.22
CA ARG A 58 0.82 -7.57 -13.10
C ARG A 58 1.91 -7.06 -12.17
N LEU A 59 2.04 -7.62 -10.96
CA LEU A 59 3.12 -7.26 -10.05
C LEU A 59 4.48 -7.65 -10.62
N LYS A 60 4.58 -8.78 -11.33
CA LYS A 60 5.79 -9.15 -12.06
C LYS A 60 6.18 -8.11 -13.11
N CYS A 61 5.22 -7.62 -13.90
CA CYS A 61 5.46 -6.52 -14.85
C CYS A 61 5.98 -5.26 -14.15
N LEU A 62 5.40 -4.90 -12.99
CA LEU A 62 5.87 -3.76 -12.20
C LEU A 62 7.28 -3.98 -11.64
N LEU A 63 7.65 -5.20 -11.24
CA LEU A 63 9.00 -5.53 -10.81
C LEU A 63 10.00 -5.47 -11.96
N ASP A 64 9.63 -6.00 -13.12
CA ASP A 64 10.45 -5.92 -14.33
C ASP A 64 10.64 -4.47 -14.78
N PHE A 65 9.64 -3.61 -14.59
CA PHE A 65 9.73 -2.17 -14.77
C PHE A 65 10.70 -1.54 -13.75
N LYS A 66 10.51 -1.82 -12.45
CA LYS A 66 11.37 -1.36 -11.35
C LYS A 66 12.84 -1.68 -11.62
N ASN A 67 13.14 -2.91 -12.01
CA ASN A 67 14.50 -3.40 -12.23
C ASN A 67 15.21 -2.79 -13.45
N LYS A 68 14.47 -2.12 -14.34
CA LYS A 68 15.01 -1.44 -15.53
C LYS A 68 15.24 0.06 -15.31
N CYS A 69 14.67 0.63 -14.25
CA CYS A 69 14.78 2.04 -13.95
C CYS A 69 15.69 2.27 -12.74
N SER A 70 16.31 3.44 -12.65
CA SER A 70 17.01 3.84 -11.43
C SER A 70 16.00 4.12 -10.30
N ASP A 71 16.42 3.90 -9.05
CA ASP A 71 15.60 4.19 -7.88
C ASP A 71 15.17 5.67 -7.79
N SER A 72 15.95 6.59 -8.38
CA SER A 72 15.62 8.03 -8.45
C SER A 72 14.41 8.34 -9.29
N ASP A 73 14.12 7.49 -10.27
CA ASP A 73 13.07 7.73 -11.28
C ASP A 73 11.75 7.06 -10.86
N LEU A 74 11.82 6.23 -9.82
CA LEU A 74 10.69 5.45 -9.33
C LEU A 74 9.93 6.20 -8.23
N PRO A 75 8.59 6.23 -8.30
CA PRO A 75 7.78 6.75 -7.21
C PRO A 75 8.01 5.97 -5.89
N PRO A 76 7.85 6.62 -4.71
CA PRO A 76 8.10 5.97 -3.41
C PRO A 76 7.34 4.66 -3.16
N HIS A 77 6.17 4.48 -3.78
CA HIS A 77 5.37 3.25 -3.65
C HIS A 77 6.01 2.01 -4.32
N PHE A 78 7.06 2.17 -5.13
CA PHE A 78 7.84 1.05 -5.66
C PHE A 78 8.85 0.48 -4.66
N LYS A 79 9.16 1.22 -3.57
CA LYS A 79 10.17 0.85 -2.57
C LYS A 79 9.98 -0.56 -2.02
N ASN A 80 8.74 -0.95 -1.74
CA ASN A 80 8.41 -2.24 -1.13
C ASN A 80 7.74 -3.22 -2.11
N LEU A 81 7.81 -2.97 -3.42
CA LEU A 81 7.12 -3.79 -4.41
C LEU A 81 7.55 -5.27 -4.35
N GLU A 82 8.82 -5.55 -4.06
CA GLU A 82 9.34 -6.92 -3.86
C GLU A 82 8.66 -7.61 -2.67
N LYS A 83 8.59 -6.95 -1.51
CA LYS A 83 7.91 -7.47 -0.32
C LYS A 83 6.43 -7.76 -0.60
N VAL A 84 5.76 -6.87 -1.34
CA VAL A 84 4.36 -7.06 -1.75
C VAL A 84 4.22 -8.26 -2.70
N PHE A 85 5.14 -8.42 -3.65
CA PHE A 85 5.12 -9.54 -4.58
C PHE A 85 5.38 -10.87 -3.88
N ASP A 86 6.38 -10.95 -2.99
CA ASP A 86 6.68 -12.16 -2.22
C ASP A 86 5.49 -12.57 -1.36
N LEU A 87 4.85 -11.61 -0.69
CA LEU A 87 3.66 -11.88 0.09
C LEU A 87 2.49 -12.35 -0.77
N LEU A 88 2.31 -11.79 -1.97
CA LEU A 88 1.30 -12.25 -2.92
C LEU A 88 1.58 -13.69 -3.37
N MET A 89 2.84 -14.03 -3.64
CA MET A 89 3.22 -15.39 -4.03
C MET A 89 2.90 -16.39 -2.92
N GLU A 90 3.20 -16.06 -1.67
CA GLU A 90 2.78 -16.85 -0.51
C GLU A 90 1.25 -16.92 -0.38
N ALA A 91 0.54 -15.81 -0.58
CA ALA A 91 -0.92 -15.77 -0.52
C ALA A 91 -1.58 -16.67 -1.57
N CYS A 92 -0.95 -16.81 -2.73
CA CYS A 92 -1.46 -17.60 -3.85
C CYS A 92 -0.99 -19.06 -3.83
N ASP A 93 0.00 -19.41 -3.01
CA ASP A 93 0.43 -20.78 -2.79
C ASP A 93 -0.43 -21.45 -1.71
N LYS A 94 -1.32 -22.35 -2.14
CA LYS A 94 -2.26 -23.10 -1.28
C LYS A 94 -1.56 -23.91 -0.19
N GLU A 95 -0.31 -24.29 -0.41
CA GLU A 95 0.45 -25.05 0.57
C GLU A 95 1.17 -24.18 1.60
N SER A 96 1.31 -22.89 1.31
CA SER A 96 2.00 -21.95 2.19
C SER A 96 1.25 -21.80 3.52
N LYS A 97 2.03 -21.58 4.59
CA LYS A 97 1.45 -21.24 5.90
C LYS A 97 0.64 -19.94 5.83
N PHE A 98 1.10 -18.98 5.03
CA PHE A 98 0.45 -17.68 4.91
C PHE A 98 -0.93 -17.79 4.24
N HIS A 99 -1.08 -18.56 3.17
CA HIS A 99 -2.38 -18.80 2.53
C HIS A 99 -3.38 -19.44 3.50
N LYS A 100 -2.92 -20.46 4.24
CA LYS A 100 -3.73 -21.17 5.23
C LYS A 100 -4.22 -20.23 6.33
N GLU A 101 -3.36 -19.35 6.82
CA GLU A 101 -3.73 -18.34 7.83
C GLU A 101 -4.64 -17.25 7.24
N LEU A 102 -4.28 -16.69 6.07
CA LEU A 102 -5.06 -15.66 5.37
C LEU A 102 -6.52 -16.10 5.19
N SER A 103 -6.72 -17.34 4.78
CA SER A 103 -8.03 -17.94 4.52
C SER A 103 -8.96 -17.91 5.74
N LEU A 104 -8.41 -17.90 6.96
CA LEU A 104 -9.19 -17.80 8.21
C LEU A 104 -9.73 -16.38 8.45
N HIS A 105 -9.10 -15.37 7.84
CA HIS A 105 -9.34 -13.96 8.12
C HIS A 105 -10.12 -13.25 6.99
N LEU A 106 -9.98 -13.70 5.73
CA LEU A 106 -10.60 -13.05 4.55
C LEU A 106 -12.09 -12.69 4.72
N PRO A 107 -12.98 -13.60 5.22
CA PRO A 107 -14.42 -13.32 5.21
C PRO A 107 -14.84 -12.10 6.05
N CYS A 108 -14.06 -11.75 7.08
CA CYS A 108 -14.38 -10.61 7.94
C CYS A 108 -13.64 -9.33 7.52
N THR A 109 -12.43 -9.45 6.97
CA THR A 109 -11.57 -8.29 6.69
C THR A 109 -12.10 -7.42 5.54
N GLU A 110 -12.84 -7.99 4.58
CA GLU A 110 -13.38 -7.22 3.45
C GLU A 110 -14.28 -6.07 3.91
N GLU A 111 -15.22 -6.34 4.82
CA GLU A 111 -16.19 -5.34 5.27
C GLU A 111 -15.51 -4.21 6.06
N VAL A 112 -14.50 -4.57 6.85
CA VAL A 112 -13.63 -3.59 7.52
C VAL A 112 -12.88 -2.76 6.48
N LEU A 113 -12.34 -3.39 5.43
CA LEU A 113 -11.62 -2.67 4.37
C LEU A 113 -12.51 -1.70 3.59
N MET A 114 -13.77 -2.03 3.36
CA MET A 114 -14.70 -1.09 2.70
C MET A 114 -15.12 0.07 3.60
N SER A 115 -15.28 -0.16 4.90
CA SER A 115 -15.79 0.84 5.84
C SER A 115 -14.70 1.69 6.52
N HIS A 116 -13.47 1.18 6.64
CA HIS A 116 -12.42 1.81 7.47
C HIS A 116 -12.12 3.23 7.06
N ARG A 117 -12.11 3.56 5.76
CA ARG A 117 -11.79 4.92 5.32
C ARG A 117 -12.76 5.93 5.91
N ASN A 118 -14.05 5.65 5.90
CA ASN A 118 -15.06 6.57 6.41
C ASN A 118 -15.06 6.61 7.94
N LYS A 119 -14.82 5.47 8.58
CA LYS A 119 -14.77 5.35 10.04
C LYS A 119 -13.53 5.99 10.66
N CYS A 120 -12.37 5.73 10.08
CA CYS A 120 -11.06 6.18 10.58
C CYS A 120 -10.78 7.64 10.27
N LYS A 121 -11.19 8.15 9.10
CA LYS A 121 -10.88 9.53 8.68
C LYS A 121 -11.20 10.61 9.73
N PRO A 122 -12.38 10.65 10.39
CA PRO A 122 -12.65 11.65 11.41
C PRO A 122 -11.75 11.52 12.65
N MET A 123 -11.47 10.28 13.10
CA MET A 123 -10.62 10.03 14.27
C MET A 123 -9.16 10.40 13.98
N VAL A 124 -8.66 10.02 12.80
CA VAL A 124 -7.31 10.38 12.34
C VAL A 124 -7.19 11.89 12.21
N LYS A 125 -8.18 12.56 11.62
CA LYS A 125 -8.18 14.03 11.51
C LYS A 125 -8.07 14.69 12.88
N GLU A 126 -8.90 14.28 13.84
CA GLU A 126 -8.90 14.83 15.20
C GLU A 126 -7.55 14.62 15.91
N ALA A 127 -6.95 13.44 15.77
CA ALA A 127 -5.63 13.16 16.32
C ALA A 127 -4.54 14.03 15.65
N LEU A 128 -4.62 14.21 14.34
CA LEU A 128 -3.66 15.03 13.57
C LEU A 128 -3.78 16.53 13.83
N GLU A 129 -4.92 17.06 14.27
CA GLU A 129 -5.03 18.49 14.64
C GLU A 129 -4.09 18.84 15.80
N LYS A 130 -3.91 17.94 16.78
CA LYS A 130 -2.95 18.14 17.87
C LYS A 130 -1.52 18.17 17.34
N VAL A 131 -1.17 17.21 16.51
CA VAL A 131 0.14 17.09 15.88
C VAL A 131 0.45 18.33 15.01
N LYS A 132 -0.54 18.80 14.26
CA LYS A 132 -0.45 20.03 13.47
C LYS A 132 -0.12 21.26 14.33
N ILE A 133 -0.77 21.39 15.49
CA ILE A 133 -0.52 22.49 16.44
C ILE A 133 0.89 22.37 17.03
N ASP A 134 1.28 21.17 17.47
CA ASP A 134 2.57 20.93 18.11
C ASP A 134 3.75 21.17 17.14
N LEU A 135 3.57 20.82 15.87
CA LEU A 135 4.54 21.07 14.80
C LEU A 135 4.41 22.46 14.16
N ASN A 136 3.48 23.30 14.61
CA ASN A 136 3.23 24.64 14.07
C ASN A 136 3.07 24.66 12.53
N LEU A 137 2.40 23.64 11.97
CA LEU A 137 2.23 23.50 10.52
C LEU A 137 1.15 24.46 10.00
N ASP A 138 1.57 25.42 9.17
CA ASP A 138 0.67 26.32 8.46
C ASP A 138 0.32 25.77 7.07
N PHE A 139 -0.89 25.25 6.94
CA PHE A 139 -1.41 24.70 5.68
C PHE A 139 -1.89 25.79 4.70
N GLU A 140 -1.85 27.07 5.09
CA GLU A 140 -2.23 28.20 4.24
C GLU A 140 -1.01 28.83 3.53
N ALA A 141 0.22 28.44 3.89
CA ALA A 141 1.44 28.90 3.25
C ALA A 141 1.69 28.17 1.91
N GLU A 142 2.02 28.88 0.83
CA GLU A 142 2.18 28.32 -0.52
C GLU A 142 3.36 27.33 -0.70
N ASN A 143 4.16 27.04 0.35
CA ASN A 143 5.39 26.24 0.31
C ASN A 143 5.39 24.97 1.21
N ILE A 144 4.25 24.31 1.40
CA ILE A 144 4.12 23.11 2.27
C ILE A 144 4.86 21.85 1.74
N PHE A 145 5.41 21.90 0.52
CA PHE A 145 5.87 20.69 -0.20
C PHE A 145 7.40 20.51 -0.29
N SER A 146 8.22 21.30 0.40
CA SER A 146 9.70 21.16 0.31
C SER A 146 10.34 20.70 1.61
N ASP A 147 10.78 19.43 1.66
CA ASP A 147 11.80 18.88 2.57
C ASP A 147 11.71 19.23 4.07
N ASP A 148 10.50 19.48 4.58
CA ASP A 148 10.31 19.77 6.00
C ASP A 148 10.21 18.46 6.79
N GLU A 149 11.10 18.28 7.76
CA GLU A 149 11.10 17.16 8.71
C GLU A 149 9.74 17.06 9.42
N ASP A 150 9.11 18.21 9.68
CA ASP A 150 7.79 18.29 10.32
C ASP A 150 6.68 17.80 9.38
N TRP A 151 6.78 18.08 8.07
CA TRP A 151 5.86 17.53 7.07
C TRP A 151 6.01 16.01 6.93
N ALA A 152 7.24 15.52 6.91
CA ALA A 152 7.51 14.08 6.90
C ALA A 152 6.96 13.41 8.15
N LYS A 153 7.13 14.02 9.33
CA LYS A 153 6.56 13.55 10.59
C LYS A 153 5.04 13.56 10.58
N TYR A 154 4.41 14.62 10.08
CA TYR A 154 2.95 14.70 9.93
C TYR A 154 2.40 13.62 8.99
N MET A 155 3.02 13.42 7.83
CA MET A 155 2.63 12.37 6.88
C MET A 155 2.83 10.97 7.48
N CYS A 156 3.94 10.77 8.17
CA CYS A 156 4.22 9.52 8.87
C CYS A 156 3.15 9.22 9.93
N MET A 157 2.82 10.21 10.76
CA MET A 157 1.79 10.09 11.79
C MET A 157 0.41 9.81 11.18
N SER A 158 0.06 10.49 10.08
CA SER A 158 -1.20 10.27 9.38
C SER A 158 -1.34 8.81 8.93
N GLU A 159 -0.31 8.25 8.31
CA GLU A 159 -0.31 6.85 7.86
C GLU A 159 -0.33 5.87 9.04
N ALA A 160 0.45 6.14 10.09
CA ALA A 160 0.47 5.33 11.31
C ALA A 160 -0.90 5.26 11.98
N LEU A 161 -1.61 6.39 12.08
CA LEU A 161 -2.94 6.47 12.66
C LEU A 161 -3.98 5.75 11.79
N HIS A 162 -3.87 5.85 10.46
CA HIS A 162 -4.73 5.11 9.54
C HIS A 162 -4.56 3.59 9.69
N MET A 163 -3.32 3.10 9.77
CA MET A 163 -3.02 1.68 9.99
C MET A 163 -3.50 1.22 11.36
N SER A 164 -3.21 1.99 12.42
CA SER A 164 -3.64 1.69 13.78
C SER A 164 -5.16 1.61 13.90
N CYS A 165 -5.88 2.53 13.25
CA CYS A 165 -7.33 2.50 13.19
C CYS A 165 -7.87 1.27 12.45
N PHE A 166 -7.23 0.89 11.34
CA PHE A 166 -7.62 -0.29 10.58
C PHE A 166 -7.42 -1.58 11.38
N VAL A 167 -6.26 -1.72 12.03
CA VAL A 167 -5.97 -2.84 12.95
C VAL A 167 -6.98 -2.87 14.08
N ALA A 168 -7.22 -1.74 14.77
CA ALA A 168 -8.18 -1.68 15.87
C ALA A 168 -9.61 -2.01 15.42
N SER A 169 -10.03 -1.51 14.25
CA SER A 169 -11.34 -1.84 13.66
C SER A 169 -11.45 -3.33 13.36
N THR A 170 -10.39 -3.93 12.84
CA THR A 170 -10.31 -5.36 12.58
C THR A 170 -10.35 -6.16 13.89
N SER A 171 -9.60 -5.77 14.93
CA SER A 171 -9.60 -6.46 16.22
C SER A 171 -10.97 -6.43 16.89
N VAL A 172 -11.65 -5.29 16.86
CA VAL A 172 -12.98 -5.12 17.49
C VAL A 172 -14.02 -5.95 16.74
N ARG A 173 -14.02 -5.92 15.41
CA ARG A 173 -15.06 -6.55 14.60
C ARG A 173 -14.83 -8.03 14.31
N CYS A 174 -13.58 -8.38 14.02
CA CYS A 174 -13.17 -9.72 13.56
C CYS A 174 -12.41 -10.51 14.62
N GLY A 175 -12.26 -9.96 15.82
CA GLY A 175 -11.49 -10.55 16.92
C GLY A 175 -10.01 -10.19 16.90
N GLU A 176 -9.41 -10.19 18.09
CA GLU A 176 -8.04 -9.74 18.33
C GLU A 176 -7.01 -10.43 17.43
N LYS A 177 -7.11 -11.76 17.27
CA LYS A 177 -6.24 -12.54 16.38
C LYS A 177 -6.23 -12.05 14.93
N THR A 178 -7.38 -11.62 14.41
CA THR A 178 -7.48 -11.09 13.04
C THR A 178 -6.81 -9.72 12.95
N GLY A 179 -6.92 -8.90 14.00
CA GLY A 179 -6.19 -7.64 14.09
C GLY A 179 -4.67 -7.84 14.10
N ASP A 180 -4.17 -8.75 14.93
CA ASP A 180 -2.74 -9.09 15.01
C ASP A 180 -2.23 -9.63 13.66
N TYR A 181 -3.03 -10.44 12.97
CA TYR A 181 -2.71 -10.94 11.65
C TYR A 181 -2.60 -9.81 10.60
N VAL A 182 -3.57 -8.89 10.60
CA VAL A 182 -3.55 -7.72 9.70
C VAL A 182 -2.35 -6.81 9.97
N GLU A 183 -2.03 -6.55 11.24
CA GLU A 183 -0.85 -5.79 11.63
C GLU A 183 0.44 -6.46 11.14
N SER A 184 0.56 -7.78 11.33
CA SER A 184 1.67 -8.58 10.79
C SER A 184 1.81 -8.44 9.28
N VAL A 185 0.70 -8.48 8.53
CA VAL A 185 0.70 -8.26 7.07
C VAL A 185 1.23 -6.87 6.71
N MET A 186 0.74 -5.81 7.37
CA MET A 186 1.17 -4.43 7.13
C MET A 186 2.67 -4.24 7.40
N ASN A 187 3.17 -4.85 8.47
CA ASN A 187 4.59 -4.83 8.81
C ASN A 187 5.44 -5.59 7.79
N ARG A 188 4.99 -6.76 7.31
CA ARG A 188 5.72 -7.55 6.30
C ARG A 188 5.87 -6.83 4.97
N ILE A 189 4.84 -6.12 4.51
CA ILE A 189 4.93 -5.33 3.27
C ILE A 189 5.66 -3.99 3.47
N GLY A 190 6.04 -3.65 4.70
CA GLY A 190 6.73 -2.40 5.03
C GLY A 190 5.88 -1.17 4.72
N LEU A 191 4.56 -1.21 4.96
CA LEU A 191 3.67 -0.10 4.57
C LEU A 191 4.11 1.24 5.20
N MET A 192 4.61 1.18 6.44
CA MET A 192 5.20 2.33 7.14
C MET A 192 6.50 2.83 6.51
N ASP A 193 7.33 1.95 5.93
CA ASP A 193 8.64 2.32 5.37
C ASP A 193 8.54 3.29 4.19
N VAL A 194 7.35 3.41 3.56
CA VAL A 194 7.10 4.31 2.43
C VAL A 194 7.01 5.77 2.90
N HIS A 195 6.41 6.01 4.06
CA HIS A 195 6.08 7.34 4.57
C HIS A 195 6.80 7.71 5.87
N CYS A 196 7.49 6.75 6.50
CA CYS A 196 8.17 6.91 7.78
C CYS A 196 9.61 6.36 7.73
N PRO A 197 10.59 7.14 7.24
CA PRO A 197 11.97 6.69 7.24
C PRO A 197 12.59 6.76 8.65
N GLY A 198 13.24 5.68 9.08
CA GLY A 198 14.20 5.67 10.17
C GLY A 198 13.66 6.19 11.52
N GLN A 199 14.29 7.25 12.04
CA GLN A 199 14.03 7.79 13.37
C GLN A 199 12.61 8.33 13.55
N THR A 200 12.02 8.90 12.49
CA THR A 200 10.63 9.43 12.51
C THR A 200 9.63 8.33 12.86
N LEU A 201 9.88 7.08 12.44
CA LEU A 201 9.01 5.95 12.75
C LEU A 201 8.98 5.64 14.25
N GLU A 202 10.12 5.69 14.93
CA GLU A 202 10.19 5.37 16.37
C GLU A 202 9.52 6.45 17.22
N GLU A 203 9.68 7.72 16.86
CA GLU A 203 8.97 8.82 17.51
C GLU A 203 7.44 8.70 17.33
N VAL A 204 7.01 8.44 16.10
CA VAL A 204 5.58 8.26 15.78
C VAL A 204 5.00 7.04 16.49
N LYS A 205 5.73 5.93 16.61
CA LYS A 205 5.28 4.75 17.35
C LYS A 205 4.94 5.06 18.81
N ALA A 206 5.80 5.83 19.50
CA ALA A 206 5.57 6.19 20.89
C ALA A 206 4.28 7.03 21.06
N GLU A 207 4.02 7.95 20.13
CA GLU A 207 2.79 8.74 20.13
C GLU A 207 1.54 7.88 19.79
N ILE A 208 1.68 6.94 18.85
CA ILE A 208 0.62 5.98 18.49
C ILE A 208 0.23 5.10 19.69
N GLU A 209 1.19 4.60 20.47
CA GLU A 209 0.93 3.78 21.66
C GLU A 209 0.03 4.48 22.68
N VAL A 210 0.09 5.81 22.75
CA VAL A 210 -0.78 6.63 23.61
C VAL A 210 -2.18 6.81 23.02
N ILE A 211 -2.29 6.99 21.70
CA ILE A 211 -3.55 7.29 21.00
C ILE A 211 -4.38 6.02 20.74
N GLN A 212 -3.72 4.90 20.45
CA GLN A 212 -4.35 3.65 20.02
C GLN A 212 -5.40 3.11 21.00
N PRO A 213 -5.19 3.13 22.34
CA PRO A 213 -6.20 2.67 23.29
C PRO A 213 -7.51 3.48 23.23
N GLU A 214 -7.41 4.81 23.08
CA GLU A 214 -8.59 5.67 22.96
C GLU A 214 -9.34 5.39 21.66
N MET A 215 -8.60 5.26 20.55
CA MET A 215 -9.16 4.93 19.25
C MET A 215 -9.90 3.58 19.28
N LYS A 216 -9.29 2.54 19.88
CA LYS A 216 -9.92 1.22 20.05
C LYS A 216 -11.22 1.30 20.87
N ARG A 217 -11.27 2.12 21.92
CA ARG A 217 -12.50 2.33 22.72
C ARG A 217 -13.61 3.01 21.91
N ARG A 218 -13.28 4.05 21.13
CA ARG A 218 -14.25 4.74 20.27
C ARG A 218 -14.84 3.82 19.20
N ILE A 219 -13.97 3.07 18.53
CA ILE A 219 -14.37 2.07 17.53
C ILE A 219 -15.33 1.05 18.15
N ALA A 220 -15.03 0.54 19.35
CA ALA A 220 -15.89 -0.41 20.05
C ALA A 220 -17.26 0.20 20.43
N ALA A 221 -17.29 1.45 20.90
CA ALA A 221 -18.54 2.14 21.21
C ALA A 221 -19.43 2.34 19.97
N GLU A 222 -18.83 2.69 18.83
CA GLU A 222 -19.55 2.83 17.56
C GLU A 222 -20.12 1.49 17.06
N GLU A 223 -19.37 0.39 17.17
CA GLU A 223 -19.87 -0.93 16.77
C GLU A 223 -21.08 -1.36 17.62
N ILE A 224 -21.03 -1.15 18.94
CA ILE A 224 -22.15 -1.44 19.85
C ILE A 224 -23.40 -0.63 19.44
N ASN A 225 -23.23 0.64 19.10
CA ASN A 225 -24.35 1.50 18.69
C ASN A 225 -24.91 1.14 17.31
N SER A 226 -24.14 0.49 16.44
CA SER A 226 -24.60 0.05 15.11
C SER A 226 -25.40 -1.26 15.13
N GLN A 227 -25.32 -2.02 16.23
CA GLN A 227 -25.99 -3.31 16.41
C GLN A 227 -27.34 -3.21 17.15
N ASN A 228 -27.67 -2.04 17.70
CA ASN A 228 -28.93 -1.74 18.39
C ASN A 228 -29.86 -0.89 17.51
#